data_AF-F2I095-F1
#
_entry.id   AF-F2I095-F1
#
_cell.length_a   1.000
_cell.length_b   1.000
_cell.length_c   1.000
_cell.angle_alpha   90.00
_cell.angle_beta   90.00
_cell.angle_gamma   90.00
#
_symmetry.space_group_name_H-M   'P 1'
#
loop_
_entity.id
_entity.type
_entity.pdbx_description
1 polymer ?
#
loop_
_entity_poly.entity_id
_entity_poly.type
_entity_poly.pdbx_seq_one_letter_code
_entity_poly.pdbx_strand_id
1 'polypeptide(L)' 'MKKISLIFVMFALIALTNCTTHTVKLGKKCTQIASDSTYEKSFVWVVKKETVSAFDKKINKSNCSKIEGKA' A
#
# COMPACT_ATOMS: atom_id res chain seq x y z
N MET A 1 -29.14 21.01 7.95
CA MET A 1 -28.33 20.71 9.15
C MET A 1 -27.63 19.34 9.10
N LYS A 2 -28.34 18.23 8.78
CA LYS A 2 -27.75 16.86 8.71
C LYS A 2 -26.54 16.71 7.75
N LYS A 3 -26.55 17.38 6.59
CA LYS A 3 -25.46 17.32 5.60
C LYS A 3 -24.17 18.02 6.04
N ILE A 4 -24.29 19.15 6.75
CA ILE A 4 -23.15 19.90 7.31
C ILE A 4 -22.47 19.07 8.39
N SER A 5 -23.26 18.40 9.24
CA SER A 5 -22.74 17.45 10.24
C SER A 5 -21.90 16.33 9.63
N LEU A 6 -22.30 15.79 8.46
CA LEU A 6 -21.56 14.72 7.77
C LEU A 6 -20.22 15.20 7.21
N ILE A 7 -20.16 16.43 6.70
CA ILE A 7 -18.92 17.01 6.18
C ILE A 7 -17.90 17.19 7.30
N PHE A 8 -18.32 17.68 8.47
CA PHE A 8 -17.46 17.80 9.65
C PHE A 8 -16.93 16.44 10.13
N VAL A 9 -17.79 15.41 10.15
CA VAL A 9 -17.37 14.04 10.50
C VAL A 9 -16.35 13.51 9.51
N MET A 10 -16.56 13.70 8.20
CA MET A 10 -15.61 13.29 7.16
C MET A 10 -14.26 14.01 7.31
N PHE A 11 -14.27 15.31 7.62
CA PHE A 11 -13.04 16.08 7.83
C PHE A 11 -12.27 15.60 9.06
N ALA A 12 -12.98 15.32 10.16
CA ALA A 12 -12.38 14.75 11.37
C ALA A 12 -11.74 13.38 11.09
N LEU A 13 -12.42 12.52 10.33
CA LEU A 13 -11.89 11.21 9.93
C LEU A 13 -10.61 11.35 9.07
N ILE A 14 -10.57 12.28 8.13
CA ILE A 14 -9.36 12.54 7.32
C ILE A 14 -8.22 13.04 8.20
N ALA A 15 -8.49 13.95 9.14
CA ALA A 15 -7.47 14.44 10.07
C ALA A 15 -6.86 13.31 10.91
N LEU A 16 -7.68 12.38 11.41
CA LEU A 16 -7.26 11.19 12.16
C LEU A 16 -6.33 10.26 11.35
N THR A 17 -6.43 10.22 10.02
CA THR A 17 -5.52 9.40 9.19
C THR A 17 -4.07 9.85 9.22
N ASN A 18 -3.77 11.08 9.64
CA ASN A 18 -2.38 11.53 9.76
C ASN A 18 -1.66 10.95 10.99
N CYS A 19 -2.41 10.53 12.01
CA CYS A 19 -1.87 10.00 13.27
C CYS A 19 -1.50 8.50 13.22
N THR A 20 -1.80 7.79 12.12
CA THR A 20 -1.41 6.36 12.02
C THR A 20 0.09 6.19 11.82
N THR A 21 0.66 5.12 12.37
CA THR A 21 2.04 4.66 12.12
C THR A 21 2.19 3.92 10.80
N HIS A 22 1.08 3.64 10.12
CA HIS A 22 1.03 2.93 8.85
C HIS A 22 0.66 3.88 7.70
N THR A 23 1.05 3.49 6.49
CA THR A 23 0.63 4.09 5.23
C THR A 23 0.10 3.00 4.32
N VAL A 24 -0.84 3.35 3.44
CA VAL A 24 -1.34 2.43 2.42
C VAL A 24 -0.62 2.72 1.10
N LYS A 25 -0.05 1.69 0.47
CA LYS A 25 0.47 1.75 -0.90
C LYS A 25 -0.54 1.06 -1.81
N LEU A 26 -1.02 1.79 -2.80
CA LEU A 26 -1.97 1.30 -3.79
C LEU A 26 -1.27 0.97 -5.10
N GLY A 27 -1.88 0.05 -5.85
CA GLY A 27 -1.39 -0.43 -7.13
C GLY A 27 -0.76 -1.82 -7.03
N LYS A 28 -0.85 -2.56 -8.14
CA LYS A 28 -0.31 -3.91 -8.26
C LYS A 28 1.21 -3.93 -7.99
N LYS A 29 1.61 -4.60 -6.92
CA LYS A 29 3.03 -4.86 -6.57
C LYS A 29 3.21 -6.32 -6.20
N CYS A 30 4.43 -6.82 -6.41
CA CYS A 30 4.80 -8.20 -6.14
C CYS A 30 6.09 -8.25 -5.32
N THR A 31 6.22 -9.26 -4.47
CA THR A 31 7.51 -9.58 -3.84
C THR A 31 8.47 -10.12 -4.89
N GLN A 32 9.74 -10.28 -4.51
CA GLN A 32 10.66 -11.12 -5.27
C GLN A 32 10.23 -12.59 -5.14
N ILE A 33 10.63 -13.41 -6.12
CA ILE A 33 10.42 -14.87 -6.07
C ILE A 33 11.26 -15.42 -4.91
N ALA A 34 10.61 -16.17 -4.02
CA ALA A 34 11.26 -16.87 -2.92
C ALA A 34 11.97 -18.14 -3.40
N SER A 35 12.78 -18.76 -2.55
CA SER A 35 13.54 -19.98 -2.89
C SER A 35 12.68 -21.17 -3.26
N ASP A 36 11.41 -21.19 -2.82
CA ASP A 36 10.41 -22.20 -3.15
C ASP A 36 9.60 -21.86 -4.41
N SER A 37 10.06 -20.89 -5.20
CA SER A 37 9.39 -20.38 -6.42
C SER A 37 8.04 -19.70 -6.18
N THR A 38 7.71 -19.35 -4.93
CA THR A 38 6.48 -18.59 -4.62
C THR A 38 6.72 -17.08 -4.60
N TYR A 39 5.65 -16.29 -4.72
CA TYR A 39 5.70 -14.84 -4.54
C TYR A 39 4.32 -14.33 -4.10
N GLU A 40 4.31 -13.19 -3.42
CA GLU A 40 3.06 -12.51 -3.06
C GLU A 40 2.74 -11.40 -4.05
N LYS A 41 1.45 -11.21 -4.29
CA LYS A 41 0.92 -10.16 -5.17
C LYS A 41 -0.32 -9.56 -4.52
N SER A 42 -0.32 -8.24 -4.38
CA SER A 42 -1.49 -7.51 -3.90
C SER A 42 -1.60 -6.15 -4.59
N PHE A 43 -2.81 -5.62 -4.61
CA PHE A 43 -3.11 -4.26 -5.04
C PHE A 43 -3.05 -3.25 -3.89
N VAL A 44 -3.26 -3.72 -2.65
CA VAL A 44 -3.29 -2.90 -1.44
C VAL A 44 -2.26 -3.43 -0.47
N TRP A 45 -1.38 -2.56 0.00
CA TRP A 45 -0.35 -2.89 0.97
C TRP A 45 -0.41 -1.91 2.14
N VAL A 46 -0.51 -2.44 3.36
CA VAL A 46 -0.41 -1.65 4.59
C VAL A 46 1.02 -1.74 5.09
N VAL A 47 1.72 -0.61 5.12
CA VAL A 47 3.17 -0.55 5.35
C VAL A 47 3.44 0.37 6.53
N LYS A 48 4.34 -0.01 7.42
CA LYS A 48 4.82 0.90 8.47
C LYS A 48 5.56 2.09 7.84
N LYS A 49 5.26 3.31 8.30
CA LYS A 49 5.85 4.54 7.75
C LYS A 49 7.38 4.52 7.83
N GLU A 50 7.92 3.95 8.90
CA GLU A 50 9.36 3.84 9.18
C GLU A 50 10.08 2.93 8.18
N THR A 51 9.38 1.97 7.57
CA THR A 51 9.97 0.96 6.66
C THR A 51 9.57 1.15 5.20
N VAL A 52 8.95 2.28 4.85
CA VAL A 52 8.41 2.51 3.50
C VAL A 52 9.47 2.41 2.40
N SER A 53 10.71 2.84 2.69
CA SER A 53 11.83 2.77 1.76
C SER A 53 12.31 1.33 1.51
N ALA A 54 12.31 0.50 2.55
CA ALA A 54 12.63 -0.92 2.44
C ALA A 54 11.52 -1.68 1.69
N PHE A 55 10.26 -1.30 1.91
CA PHE A 55 9.11 -1.85 1.19
C PHE A 55 9.25 -1.63 -0.31
N ASP A 56 9.51 -0.40 -0.77
CA ASP A 56 9.57 -0.10 -2.21
C ASP A 56 10.75 -0.79 -2.93
N LYS A 57 11.82 -1.14 -2.20
CA LYS A 57 12.92 -1.96 -2.72
C LYS A 57 12.52 -3.43 -2.91
N LYS A 58 11.80 -4.01 -1.94
CA LYS A 58 11.46 -5.45 -1.92
C LYS A 58 10.17 -5.78 -2.66
N ILE A 59 9.20 -4.86 -2.66
CA ILE A 59 7.82 -5.07 -3.12
C ILE A 59 7.45 -3.94 -4.08
N ASN A 60 7.45 -4.23 -5.37
CA ASN A 60 7.27 -3.22 -6.41
C ASN A 60 6.61 -3.78 -7.67
N LYS A 61 6.30 -2.89 -8.61
CA LYS A 61 5.65 -3.24 -9.87
C LYS A 61 6.58 -3.98 -10.82
N SER A 62 7.89 -3.69 -10.80
CA SER A 62 8.84 -4.31 -11.73
C SER A 62 9.06 -5.78 -11.42
N ASN A 63 9.00 -6.20 -10.15
CA ASN A 63 8.94 -7.60 -9.77
C ASN A 63 7.78 -8.31 -10.48
N CYS A 64 6.58 -7.72 -10.49
CA CYS A 64 5.44 -8.29 -11.22
C CYS A 64 5.70 -8.40 -12.73
N SER A 65 6.29 -7.36 -13.35
CA SER A 65 6.57 -7.38 -14.79
C SER A 65 7.54 -8.50 -15.16
N LYS A 66 8.59 -8.71 -14.34
CA LYS A 66 9.56 -9.79 -14.52
C LYS A 66 8.91 -11.17 -14.39
N ILE A 67 8.08 -11.37 -13.38
CA ILE A 67 7.40 -12.65 -13.13
C ILE A 67 6.36 -12.95 -14.22
N GLU A 68 5.58 -11.94 -14.65
CA GLU A 68 4.51 -12.11 -15.64
C GLU A 68 5.01 -12.09 -17.10
N GLY A 69 6.33 -11.96 -17.35
CA GLY A 69 6.90 -11.91 -18.70
C GLY A 69 6.48 -10.67 -19.50
N LYS A 70 6.21 -9.54 -18.83
CA LYS A 70 5.81 -8.26 -19.43
C LYS A 70 6.95 -7.23 -19.42
N ALA A 71 8.19 -7.71 -19.39
CA ALA A 71 9.39 -6.88 -19.35
C ALA A 71 9.65 -6.22 -20.71
#